data_AF-A0AA90P8F1-F1
#
_entry.id   AF-A0AA90P8F1-F1
#
_cell.length_a   1.000
_cell.length_b   1.000
_cell.length_c   1.000
_cell.angle_alpha   90.00
_cell.angle_beta   90.00
_cell.angle_gamma   90.00
#
_symmetry.space_group_name_H-M   'P 1'
#
loop_
_entity.id
_entity.type
_entity.pdbx_description
1 polymer ?
#
loop_
_entity_poly.entity_id
_entity_poly.type
_entity_poly.pdbx_seq_one_letter_code
_entity_poly.pdbx_strand_id
1 'polypeptide(L)'
;MPWNKNDYPNSMKNLDEDVREKAIEIANALLDEGYEDGKAIPIAIDRAKMWEKIEKMGAVLKVSKMTFRSNPPFIKFMHKKSPGAF
;
A
#
# COMPACT_ATOMS: atom_id res chain seq x y z
N MET A 1 7.40 3.49 27.21
CA MET A 1 6.05 3.00 27.61
C MET A 1 5.36 2.49 26.35
N PRO A 2 4.60 1.39 26.38
CA PRO A 2 3.89 0.92 25.19
C PRO A 2 2.78 1.93 24.81
N TRP A 3 2.79 2.40 23.57
CA TRP A 3 1.77 3.30 23.04
C TRP A 3 0.52 2.51 22.64
N ASN A 4 -0.63 3.19 22.67
CA ASN A 4 -1.92 2.59 22.29
C ASN A 4 -2.71 3.54 21.37
N LYS A 5 -3.84 3.04 20.82
CA LYS A 5 -4.66 3.80 19.87
C LYS A 5 -5.26 5.09 20.44
N ASN A 6 -5.34 5.21 21.76
CA ASN A 6 -5.88 6.36 22.48
C ASN A 6 -4.79 7.25 23.10
N ASP A 7 -3.57 6.73 23.24
CA ASP A 7 -2.43 7.39 23.90
C ASP A 7 -1.16 7.19 23.06
N TYR A 8 -0.99 8.12 22.12
CA TYR A 8 0.09 8.15 21.15
C TYR A 8 0.73 9.54 21.13
N PRO A 9 2.03 9.65 20.74
CA PRO A 9 2.71 10.93 20.71
C PRO A 9 2.07 11.89 19.71
N ASN A 10 2.12 13.19 20.00
CA ASN A 10 1.57 14.25 19.14
C ASN A 10 2.07 14.18 17.68
N SER A 11 3.26 13.62 17.44
CA SER A 11 3.81 13.36 16.11
C SER A 11 2.94 12.43 15.23
N MET A 12 2.13 11.56 15.85
CA MET A 12 1.23 10.63 15.16
C MET A 12 -0.21 11.16 15.01
N LYS A 13 -0.53 12.32 15.60
CA LYS A 13 -1.90 12.87 15.63
C LYS A 13 -2.44 13.24 14.25
N ASN A 14 -1.56 13.67 13.34
CA ASN A 14 -1.94 14.09 11.98
C ASN A 14 -1.82 12.96 10.95
N LEU A 15 -1.64 11.71 11.39
CA LEU A 15 -1.58 10.55 10.50
C LEU A 15 -2.97 9.94 10.34
N ASP A 16 -3.20 9.32 9.19
CA ASP A 16 -4.37 8.47 8.97
C ASP A 16 -4.44 7.35 10.02
N GLU A 17 -5.66 6.90 10.32
CA GLU A 17 -5.91 5.92 11.37
C GLU A 17 -5.14 4.61 11.13
N ASP A 18 -5.17 4.08 9.91
CA ASP A 18 -4.44 2.87 9.52
C ASP A 18 -2.92 3.02 9.71
N VAL A 19 -2.37 4.19 9.31
CA VAL A 19 -0.95 4.49 9.43
C VAL A 19 -0.56 4.63 10.90
N ARG A 20 -1.40 5.27 11.70
CA ARG A 20 -1.17 5.46 13.14
C ARG A 20 -1.18 4.12 13.88
N GLU A 21 -2.15 3.25 13.60
CA GLU A 21 -2.21 1.92 14.21
C GLU A 21 -0.97 1.10 13.87
N LYS A 22 -0.55 1.11 12.60
CA LYS A 22 0.66 0.41 12.17
C LYS A 22 1.93 1.01 12.78
N ALA A 23 1.99 2.32 12.92
CA ALA A 23 3.09 2.99 13.59
C ALA A 23 3.17 2.55 15.06
N ILE A 24 2.05 2.51 15.79
CA ILE A 24 2.03 2.06 17.20
C ILE A 24 2.57 0.63 17.34
N GLU A 25 2.15 -0.30 16.47
CA GLU A 25 2.66 -1.68 16.49
C GLU A 25 4.18 -1.74 16.31
N ILE A 26 4.71 -1.04 15.30
CA ILE A 26 6.15 -1.02 14.99
C ILE A 26 6.92 -0.32 16.11
N ALA A 27 6.36 0.75 16.66
CA ALA A 27 6.99 1.53 17.70
C ALA A 27 7.08 0.70 19.00
N ASN A 28 6.02 -0.04 19.35
CA ASN A 28 6.03 -0.98 20.48
C ASN A 28 7.06 -2.10 20.30
N ALA A 29 7.21 -2.64 19.08
CA ALA A 29 8.24 -3.64 18.78
C ALA A 29 9.67 -3.05 18.93
N LEU A 30 9.88 -1.82 18.47
CA LEU A 30 11.17 -1.13 18.63
C LEU A 30 11.50 -0.85 20.10
N LEU A 31 10.51 -0.50 20.92
CA LEU A 31 10.69 -0.32 22.36
C LEU A 31 11.11 -1.64 23.04
N ASP A 32 10.52 -2.76 22.62
CA ASP A 32 10.87 -4.10 23.11
C ASP A 32 12.31 -4.51 22.70
N GLU A 33 12.74 -4.09 21.52
CA GLU A 33 14.12 -4.21 21.04
C GLU A 33 15.12 -3.30 21.79
N GLY A 34 14.64 -2.41 22.67
CA GLY A 34 15.47 -1.49 23.46
C GLY A 34 15.80 -0.17 22.77
N TYR A 35 15.07 0.20 21.72
CA TYR A 35 15.19 1.55 21.13
C TYR A 35 14.54 2.59 22.04
N GLU A 36 15.14 3.78 22.07
CA GLU A 36 14.58 4.92 22.79
C GLU A 36 13.36 5.49 22.06
N ASP A 37 12.38 5.99 22.82
CA ASP A 37 11.16 6.62 22.31
C ASP A 37 11.45 7.66 21.20
N GLY A 38 12.47 8.49 21.40
CA GLY A 38 12.88 9.52 20.44
C GLY A 38 13.36 9.00 19.08
N LYS A 39 13.81 7.74 19.02
CA LYS A 39 14.23 7.04 17.78
C LYS A 39 13.11 6.15 17.26
N ALA A 40 12.40 5.45 18.15
CA ALA A 40 11.35 4.52 17.80
C ALA A 40 10.19 5.20 17.07
N ILE A 41 9.76 6.39 17.53
CA ILE A 41 8.63 7.15 16.95
C ILE A 41 8.85 7.47 15.47
N PRO A 42 9.92 8.20 15.06
CA PRO A 42 10.09 8.56 13.66
C PRO A 42 10.28 7.35 12.75
N ILE A 43 11.02 6.32 13.20
CA ILE A 43 11.22 5.09 12.42
C ILE A 43 9.89 4.36 12.20
N ALA A 44 9.06 4.28 13.24
CA ALA A 44 7.76 3.65 13.14
C ALA A 44 6.81 4.40 12.19
N ILE A 45 6.78 5.73 12.25
CA ILE A 45 5.99 6.57 11.35
C ILE A 45 6.43 6.37 9.90
N ASP A 46 7.73 6.37 9.62
CA ASP A 46 8.25 6.19 8.27
C ASP A 46 7.89 4.82 7.69
N ARG A 47 8.02 3.75 8.50
CA ARG A 47 7.63 2.40 8.09
C ARG A 47 6.14 2.27 7.85
N ALA A 48 5.31 2.88 8.70
CA ALA A 48 3.86 2.86 8.54
C ALA A 48 3.39 3.59 7.28
N LYS A 49 3.99 4.75 6.97
CA LYS A 49 3.73 5.48 5.72
C LYS A 49 4.14 4.68 4.47
N MET A 50 5.28 3.99 4.54
CA MET A 50 5.70 3.12 3.43
C MET A 50 4.73 1.96 3.22
N TRP A 51 4.24 1.35 4.31
CA TRP A 51 3.26 0.27 4.23
C TRP A 51 1.97 0.73 3.53
N GLU A 52 1.42 1.89 3.93
CA GLU A 52 0.22 2.46 3.32
C GLU A 52 0.42 2.80 1.82
N LYS A 53 1.60 3.32 1.47
CA LYS A 53 1.98 3.55 0.06
C LYS A 53 2.04 2.25 -0.74
N ILE A 54 2.61 1.18 -0.17
CA ILE A 54 2.71 -0.14 -0.82
C ILE A 54 1.33 -0.76 -0.99
N GLU A 55 0.46 -0.71 0.02
CA GLU A 55 -0.93 -1.17 -0.06
C GLU A 55 -1.68 -0.48 -1.21
N LYS A 56 -1.59 0.86 -1.27
CA LYS A 56 -2.18 1.66 -2.35
C LYS A 56 -1.61 1.29 -3.73
N MET A 57 -0.29 1.10 -3.83
CA MET A 57 0.35 0.65 -5.09
C MET A 57 -0.06 -0.77 -5.50
N GLY A 58 -0.18 -1.69 -4.54
CA GLY A 58 -0.64 -3.06 -4.76
C GLY A 58 -2.07 -3.10 -5.30
N ALA A 59 -2.95 -2.24 -4.78
CA ALA A 59 -4.30 -2.06 -5.31
C ALA A 59 -4.28 -1.58 -6.77
N VAL A 60 -3.42 -0.61 -7.11
CA VAL A 60 -3.26 -0.12 -8.49
C VAL A 60 -2.78 -1.23 -9.44
N LEU A 61 -1.78 -2.02 -9.01
CA LEU A 61 -1.27 -3.16 -9.80
C LEU A 61 -2.33 -4.26 -9.99
N LYS A 62 -3.16 -4.51 -8.98
CA LYS A 62 -4.26 -5.48 -9.05
C LYS A 62 -5.32 -5.04 -10.05
N VAL A 63 -5.72 -3.76 -10.04
CA VAL A 63 -6.66 -3.17 -11.00
C VAL A 63 -6.10 -3.24 -12.43
N SER A 64 -4.81 -2.90 -12.63
CA SER A 64 -4.18 -2.95 -13.96
C SER A 64 -4.15 -4.39 -14.53
N LYS A 65 -3.80 -5.40 -13.74
CA LYS A 65 -3.87 -6.81 -14.17
C LYS A 65 -5.30 -7.27 -14.47
N MET A 66 -6.29 -6.77 -13.74
CA MET A 66 -7.71 -7.09 -13.94
C MET A 66 -8.24 -6.50 -15.25
N THR A 67 -7.90 -5.24 -15.55
CA THR A 67 -8.25 -4.58 -16.83
C THR A 67 -7.51 -5.16 -18.04
N PHE A 68 -6.28 -5.67 -17.86
CA PHE A 68 -5.52 -6.32 -18.94
C PHE A 68 -6.01 -7.75 -19.24
N ARG A 69 -6.59 -8.45 -18.26
CA ARG A 69 -7.07 -9.83 -18.42
C ARG A 69 -8.47 -9.93 -19.05
N SER A 70 -9.24 -8.84 -19.05
CA SER A 70 -10.56 -8.76 -19.69
C SER A 70 -10.64 -7.56 -20.62
N ASN A 71 -10.45 -7.82 -21.93
CA ASN A 71 -10.80 -7.00 -23.10
C ASN A 71 -9.64 -6.26 -23.80
N PRO A 72 -9.28 -6.73 -25.01
CA PRO A 72 -9.17 -5.83 -26.15
C PRO A 72 -10.35 -6.06 -27.12
N PRO A 73 -11.24 -5.07 -27.37
CA PRO A 73 -12.23 -5.15 -28.43
C PRO A 73 -11.62 -4.76 -29.79
N PHE A 74 -10.34 -5.06 -30.01
CA PHE A 74 -9.62 -4.74 -31.25
C PHE A 74 -9.08 -5.95 -32.01
N ILE A 75 -9.10 -7.16 -31.43
CA ILE A 75 -8.80 -8.39 -32.19
C ILE A 75 -10.12 -8.97 -32.73
N LYS A 76 -10.85 -8.17 -33.50
CA LYS A 76 -11.96 -8.67 -34.32
C LYS A 76 -11.95 -8.00 -35.69
N PHE A 77 -10.81 -8.00 -36.37
CA PHE A 77 -10.76 -7.68 -37.80
C PHE A 77 -9.48 -8.23 -38.41
N MET A 78 -9.44 -9.54 -38.74
CA MET A 78 -8.63 -10.04 -39.87
C MET A 78 -8.80 -11.52 -40.22
N HIS A 79 -9.95 -12.16 -39.99
CA HIS A 79 -10.24 -13.46 -40.61
C HIS A 79 -11.71 -13.60 -40.99
N LYS A 80 -12.13 -12.86 -42.03
CA LYS A 80 -13.29 -13.25 -42.83
C LYS A 80 -13.09 -12.81 -44.29
N LYS A 81 -12.69 -13.78 -45.10
CA LYS A 81 -12.86 -13.94 -46.56
C LYS A 81 -12.83 -12.67 -47.45
N SER A 82 -11.89 -12.67 -48.39
CA SER A 82 -12.23 -12.40 -49.80
C SER A 82 -11.86 -13.61 -50.66
N PRO A 83 -12.82 -14.19 -51.41
CA PRO A 83 -12.59 -15.24 -52.40
C PRO A 83 -12.10 -14.64 -53.72
N GLY A 84 -11.20 -15.35 -54.42
CA GLY A 84 -10.98 -15.27 -55.87
C GLY A 84 -10.53 -13.93 -56.46
N ALA A 85 -9.26 -13.86 -56.87
CA ALA A 85 -8.85 -13.04 -58.01
C ALA A 85 -7.62 -13.68 -58.68
N PHE A 86 -7.90 -14.25 -59.86
CA PHE A 86 -7.02 -14.74 -60.93
C PHE A 86 -6.17 -16.00 -60.69
#